data_AF-A0A6A5AFV5-F1
#
_entry.id   AF-A0A6A5AFV5-F1
#
_cell.length_a   1.000
_cell.length_b   1.000
_cell.length_c   1.000
_cell.angle_alpha   90.00
_cell.angle_beta   90.00
_cell.angle_gamma   90.00
#
_symmetry.space_group_name_H-M   'P 1'
#
loop_
_entity.id
_entity.type
_entity.pdbx_description
1 polymer ?
#
loop_
_entity_poly.entity_id
_entity_poly.type
_entity_poly.pdbx_seq_one_letter_code
_entity_poly.pdbx_strand_id
1 'polypeptide(L)'
;MTVGSHHSPPRHEEDMKFAKVSFDATGWYALDVRGIRIHGEDIHIDSPRLLNGGRKVVIDSGTTDSYLPDALVGEFNRVFQKVMGKKYVTGGMDGYTEDEVELLPTIEYVLAGVDGDDVVMTIPPSRYLKKKANGRFYSSILLDEPGGGIIGANLMLNHDFVFDADRNRVGFAKANC
;
A
#
# COMPACT_ATOMS: atom_id res chain seq x y z
N MET A 1 -10.01 -16.98 -5.48
CA MET A 1 -9.72 -17.32 -4.07
C MET A 1 -9.44 -18.81 -3.98
N THR A 2 -8.34 -19.20 -3.35
CA THR A 2 -8.00 -20.60 -3.04
C THR A 2 -8.06 -20.77 -1.53
N VAL A 3 -8.61 -21.89 -1.06
CA VAL A 3 -8.79 -22.17 0.36
C VAL A 3 -7.95 -23.39 0.73
N GLY A 4 -7.20 -23.32 1.84
CA GLY A 4 -6.44 -24.44 2.40
C GLY A 4 -5.14 -24.80 1.66
N SER A 5 -4.74 -24.04 0.63
CA SER A 5 -3.48 -24.24 -0.09
C SER A 5 -3.11 -22.99 -0.92
N HIS A 6 -1.90 -22.99 -1.48
CA HIS A 6 -1.49 -22.12 -2.59
C HIS A 6 -1.44 -22.94 -3.88
N HIS A 7 -1.54 -22.29 -5.04
CA HIS A 7 -1.52 -22.99 -6.33
C HIS A 7 -0.13 -23.57 -6.65
N SER A 8 -0.13 -24.74 -7.32
CA SER A 8 1.04 -25.31 -7.97
C SER A 8 0.69 -25.63 -9.45
N PRO A 9 1.37 -25.04 -10.45
CA PRO A 9 2.46 -24.07 -10.30
C PRO A 9 1.97 -22.74 -9.69
N PRO A 10 2.88 -21.94 -9.10
CA PRO A 10 2.55 -20.64 -8.54
C PRO A 10 1.92 -19.70 -9.58
N ARG A 11 1.02 -18.81 -9.15
CA ARG A 11 0.38 -17.79 -10.01
C ARG A 11 1.07 -16.43 -9.92
N HIS A 12 2.35 -16.41 -9.57
CA HIS A 12 3.13 -15.20 -9.39
C HIS A 12 4.47 -15.27 -10.13
N GLU A 13 4.96 -14.11 -10.56
CA GLU A 13 6.14 -13.94 -11.41
C GLU A 13 7.46 -13.92 -10.62
N GLU A 14 7.37 -13.72 -9.30
CA GLU A 14 8.51 -13.51 -8.41
C GLU A 14 8.34 -14.30 -7.10
N ASP A 15 9.42 -14.43 -6.32
CA ASP A 15 9.34 -15.04 -5.00
C ASP A 15 8.48 -14.21 -4.06
N MET A 16 7.65 -14.91 -3.28
CA MET A 16 6.73 -14.27 -2.35
C MET A 16 7.47 -13.68 -1.15
N LYS A 17 7.14 -12.42 -0.85
CA LYS A 17 7.66 -11.72 0.33
C LYS A 17 6.64 -11.79 1.44
N PHE A 18 7.08 -12.12 2.65
CA PHE A 18 6.19 -12.35 3.80
C PHE A 18 6.33 -11.26 4.85
N ALA A 19 5.27 -10.46 5.01
CA ALA A 19 5.15 -9.52 6.11
C ALA A 19 4.46 -10.19 7.31
N LYS A 20 4.90 -9.83 8.51
CA LYS A 20 4.27 -10.24 9.76
C LYS A 20 2.93 -9.54 9.93
N VAL A 21 1.91 -10.29 10.34
CA VAL A 21 0.63 -9.74 10.78
C VAL A 21 0.36 -10.06 12.24
N SER A 22 -0.53 -9.29 12.85
CA SER A 22 -1.06 -9.55 14.19
C SER A 22 -2.57 -9.38 14.19
N PHE A 23 -3.26 -10.24 14.94
CA PHE A 23 -4.73 -10.18 15.08
C PHE A 23 -5.15 -9.50 16.39
N ASP A 24 -4.24 -9.34 17.36
CA ASP A 24 -4.56 -8.94 18.74
C ASP A 24 -5.28 -7.60 18.87
N ALA A 25 -4.98 -6.65 17.99
CA ALA A 25 -5.53 -5.30 18.07
C ALA A 25 -6.96 -5.18 17.50
N THR A 26 -7.35 -6.07 16.58
CA THR A 26 -8.54 -5.85 15.76
C THR A 26 -9.30 -7.09 15.30
N GLY A 27 -8.70 -8.29 15.39
CA GLY A 27 -9.16 -9.51 14.74
C GLY A 27 -8.87 -9.60 13.24
N TRP A 28 -8.29 -8.56 12.63
CA TRP A 28 -7.97 -8.50 11.20
C TRP A 28 -6.51 -8.83 10.92
N TYR A 29 -6.18 -9.07 9.64
CA TYR A 29 -4.80 -9.15 9.17
C TYR A 29 -4.14 -7.76 9.24
N ALA A 30 -3.57 -7.44 10.41
CA ALA A 30 -3.02 -6.14 10.70
C ALA A 30 -1.49 -6.15 10.59
N LEU A 31 -0.96 -5.38 9.65
CA LEU A 31 0.46 -5.22 9.38
C LEU A 31 1.09 -4.20 10.32
N ASP A 32 2.35 -4.41 10.67
CA ASP A 32 3.18 -3.36 11.28
C ASP A 32 3.96 -2.64 10.18
N VAL A 33 3.55 -1.42 9.85
CA VAL A 33 4.22 -0.60 8.84
C VAL A 33 5.27 0.25 9.54
N ARG A 34 6.51 0.14 9.12
CA ARG A 34 7.68 0.81 9.70
C ARG A 34 8.02 2.12 8.99
N GLY A 35 7.60 2.27 7.73
CA GLY A 35 7.84 3.49 6.96
C GLY A 35 7.17 3.47 5.60
N ILE A 36 7.22 4.63 4.94
CA ILE A 36 6.76 4.81 3.56
C ILE A 36 7.86 5.56 2.80
N ARG A 37 8.14 5.11 1.58
CA ARG A 37 9.06 5.79 0.66
C ARG A 37 8.34 6.19 -0.61
N ILE A 38 8.79 7.30 -1.21
CA ILE A 38 8.33 7.78 -2.51
C ILE A 38 9.56 7.93 -3.39
N HIS A 39 9.70 7.08 -4.42
CA HIS A 39 10.91 7.00 -5.25
C HIS A 39 12.19 6.80 -4.43
N GLY A 40 12.12 5.92 -3.43
CA GLY A 40 13.23 5.63 -2.51
C GLY A 40 13.47 6.68 -1.41
N GLU A 41 12.80 7.83 -1.45
CA GLU A 41 12.90 8.86 -0.43
C GLU A 41 11.93 8.59 0.72
N ASP A 42 12.43 8.44 1.95
CA ASP A 42 11.59 8.24 3.13
C ASP A 42 10.73 9.48 3.43
N ILE A 43 9.46 9.27 3.74
CA ILE A 43 8.64 10.30 4.39
C ILE A 43 8.99 10.33 5.89
N HIS A 44 9.09 11.52 6.46
CA HIS A 44 9.36 11.62 7.89
C HIS A 44 8.11 11.22 8.69
N ILE A 45 8.29 10.37 9.71
CA ILE A 45 7.21 9.91 10.58
C ILE A 45 7.71 10.02 12.03
N ASP A 46 7.21 11.00 12.77
CA ASP A 46 7.66 11.28 14.14
C ASP A 46 7.46 10.11 15.10
N SER A 47 6.46 9.26 14.84
CA SER A 47 6.15 8.11 15.66
C SER A 47 5.46 7.01 14.85
N PRO A 48 5.81 5.72 15.05
CA PRO A 48 5.07 4.60 14.46
C PRO A 48 3.57 4.63 14.75
N ARG A 49 3.16 5.30 15.85
CA ARG A 49 1.76 5.47 16.22
C ARG A 49 0.99 6.37 15.26
N LEU A 50 1.64 7.32 14.59
CA LEU A 50 0.97 8.12 13.55
C LEU A 50 0.55 7.23 12.39
N LEU A 51 1.44 6.34 11.96
CA LEU A 51 1.21 5.43 10.83
C LEU A 51 0.24 4.29 11.18
N ASN A 52 0.46 3.63 12.33
CA ASN A 52 -0.27 2.42 12.69
C ASN A 52 -1.49 2.70 13.58
N GLY A 53 -1.56 3.84 14.27
CA GLY A 53 -2.65 4.12 15.21
C GLY A 53 -2.84 3.00 16.26
N GLY A 54 -4.09 2.82 16.72
CA GLY A 54 -4.44 1.69 17.59
C GLY A 54 -4.79 0.40 16.84
N ARG A 55 -5.21 0.52 15.57
CA ARG A 55 -5.73 -0.61 14.76
C ARG A 55 -4.71 -1.21 13.79
N LYS A 56 -3.53 -0.61 13.68
CA LYS A 56 -2.51 -0.88 12.66
C LYS A 56 -3.04 -0.63 11.24
N VAL A 57 -2.27 -1.03 10.23
CA VAL A 57 -2.70 -1.02 8.83
C VAL A 57 -3.29 -2.40 8.51
N VAL A 58 -4.58 -2.46 8.18
CA VAL A 58 -5.28 -3.72 7.91
C VAL A 58 -5.31 -4.02 6.42
N ILE A 59 -5.25 -5.30 6.06
CA ILE A 59 -5.49 -5.75 4.68
C ILE A 59 -6.96 -6.10 4.56
N ASP A 60 -7.67 -5.43 3.65
CA ASP A 60 -9.11 -5.59 3.49
C ASP A 60 -9.53 -5.52 2.01
N SER A 61 -9.78 -6.69 1.42
CA SER A 61 -10.30 -6.80 0.06
C SER A 61 -11.74 -6.27 -0.09
N GLY A 62 -12.46 -6.06 1.01
CA GLY A 62 -13.80 -5.47 1.02
C GLY A 62 -13.80 -3.95 0.83
N THR A 63 -12.64 -3.30 0.99
CA THR A 63 -12.46 -1.87 0.77
C THR A 63 -11.85 -1.62 -0.60
N THR A 64 -12.42 -0.71 -1.40
CA THR A 64 -11.96 -0.47 -2.78
C THR A 64 -10.63 0.28 -2.84
N ASP A 65 -10.56 1.43 -2.17
CA ASP A 65 -9.37 2.28 -2.09
C ASP A 65 -8.48 1.88 -0.93
N SER A 66 -7.23 2.35 -0.95
CA SER A 66 -6.34 2.21 0.19
C SER A 66 -6.29 3.51 0.96
N TYR A 67 -5.97 3.42 2.24
CA TYR A 67 -6.10 4.53 3.16
C TYR A 67 -4.89 4.60 4.08
N LEU A 68 -4.45 5.82 4.35
CA LEU A 68 -3.38 6.18 5.26
C LEU A 68 -3.87 7.28 6.21
N PRO A 69 -3.17 7.49 7.34
CA PRO A 69 -3.53 8.54 8.27
C PRO A 69 -3.44 9.94 7.67
N ASP A 70 -4.39 10.80 8.02
CA ASP A 70 -4.42 12.21 7.64
C ASP A 70 -3.21 13.00 8.13
N ALA A 71 -2.65 12.61 9.28
CA ALA A 71 -1.44 13.18 9.87
C ALA A 71 -0.22 13.10 8.91
N LEU A 72 -0.23 12.18 7.95
CA LEU A 72 0.85 12.03 6.97
C LEU A 72 0.73 12.98 5.77
N VAL A 73 -0.39 13.69 5.59
CA VAL A 73 -0.64 14.57 4.43
C VAL A 73 0.49 15.58 4.22
N GLY A 74 1.02 16.16 5.29
CA GLY A 74 2.10 17.15 5.22
C GLY A 74 3.39 16.57 4.63
N GLU A 75 3.92 15.54 5.28
CA GLU A 75 5.18 14.90 4.87
C GLU A 75 5.06 14.14 3.55
N PHE A 76 3.93 13.46 3.32
CA PHE A 76 3.67 12.78 2.06
C PHE A 76 3.69 13.78 0.89
N ASN A 77 2.99 14.91 1.00
CA ASN A 77 3.02 15.93 -0.04
C ASN A 77 4.38 16.61 -0.17
N ARG A 78 5.11 16.81 0.93
CA ARG A 78 6.46 17.38 0.90
C ARG A 78 7.40 16.52 0.06
N VAL A 79 7.44 15.21 0.32
CA VAL A 79 8.30 14.28 -0.43
C VAL A 79 7.78 14.08 -1.85
N PHE A 80 6.47 13.88 -2.04
CA PHE A 80 5.90 13.71 -3.37
C PHE A 80 6.15 14.94 -4.25
N GLN A 81 6.00 16.16 -3.72
CA GLN A 81 6.31 17.40 -4.44
C GLN A 81 7.81 17.57 -4.71
N LYS A 82 8.69 17.14 -3.81
CA LYS A 82 10.14 17.10 -4.06
C LYS A 82 10.47 16.22 -5.27
N VAL A 83 9.79 15.07 -5.41
CA VAL A 83 10.02 14.09 -6.48
C VAL A 83 9.34 14.49 -7.79
N MET A 84 8.09 14.93 -7.74
CA MET A 84 7.23 15.15 -8.92
C MET A 84 7.06 16.61 -9.33
N GLY A 85 7.51 17.56 -8.50
CA GLY A 85 7.25 18.98 -8.70
C GLY A 85 5.80 19.41 -8.44
N LYS A 86 4.90 18.49 -8.06
CA LYS A 86 3.49 18.77 -7.71
C LYS A 86 3.05 17.96 -6.50
N LYS A 87 2.00 18.42 -5.82
CA LYS A 87 1.39 17.70 -4.69
C LYS A 87 0.67 16.43 -5.17
N TYR A 88 0.48 15.50 -4.24
CA TYR A 88 -0.26 14.27 -4.47
C TYR A 88 -1.74 14.55 -4.69
N VAL A 89 -2.31 14.01 -5.76
CA VAL A 89 -3.70 14.27 -6.18
C VAL A 89 -4.56 13.03 -6.02
N THR A 90 -5.59 13.12 -5.17
CA THR A 90 -6.60 12.07 -4.93
C THR A 90 -7.99 12.45 -5.46
N GLY A 91 -8.26 13.73 -5.70
CA GLY A 91 -9.57 14.25 -6.09
C GLY A 91 -9.52 15.60 -6.83
N GLY A 92 -10.68 16.24 -7.00
CA GLY A 92 -10.81 17.52 -7.70
C GLY A 92 -10.88 17.42 -9.23
N MET A 93 -10.83 18.58 -9.90
CA MET A 93 -10.91 18.66 -11.37
C MET A 93 -9.54 18.43 -12.05
N ASP A 94 -8.44 18.68 -11.35
CA ASP A 94 -7.08 18.64 -11.88
C ASP A 94 -6.35 17.33 -11.51
N GLY A 95 -6.76 16.21 -12.12
CA GLY A 95 -6.02 14.95 -12.05
C GLY A 95 -4.79 14.92 -12.97
N TYR A 96 -4.03 13.82 -12.91
CA TYR A 96 -2.85 13.64 -13.75
C TYR A 96 -3.22 13.42 -15.22
N THR A 97 -2.38 13.93 -16.13
CA THR A 97 -2.44 13.59 -17.57
C THR A 97 -1.81 12.22 -17.83
N GLU A 98 -2.00 11.69 -19.05
CA GLU A 98 -1.33 10.44 -19.47
C GLU A 98 0.20 10.59 -19.42
N ASP A 99 0.74 11.70 -19.93
CA ASP A 99 2.19 11.99 -19.89
C ASP A 99 2.73 12.09 -18.46
N GLU A 100 1.96 12.66 -17.52
CA GLU A 100 2.34 12.72 -16.12
C GLU A 100 2.35 11.33 -15.47
N VAL A 101 1.50 10.40 -15.92
CA VAL A 101 1.41 9.04 -15.37
C VAL A 101 2.70 8.26 -15.59
N GLU A 102 3.38 8.45 -16.72
CA GLU A 102 4.65 7.79 -17.01
C GLU A 102 5.79 8.25 -16.09
N LEU A 103 5.66 9.45 -15.50
CA LEU A 103 6.65 10.04 -14.61
C LEU A 103 6.35 9.78 -13.14
N LEU A 104 5.16 9.27 -12.81
CA LEU A 104 4.72 9.10 -11.43
C LEU A 104 5.64 8.14 -10.66
N PRO A 105 5.90 8.41 -9.37
CA PRO A 105 6.90 7.69 -8.63
C PRO A 105 6.34 6.36 -8.10
N THR A 106 7.21 5.37 -7.92
CA THR A 106 6.87 4.20 -7.11
C THR A 106 6.72 4.61 -5.65
N ILE A 107 5.64 4.15 -5.00
CA ILE A 107 5.45 4.27 -3.55
C ILE A 107 5.83 2.92 -2.93
N GLU A 108 6.48 2.93 -1.78
CA GLU A 108 6.89 1.70 -1.10
C GLU A 108 6.41 1.72 0.35
N TYR A 109 5.80 0.62 0.79
CA TYR A 109 5.53 0.41 2.20
C TYR A 109 6.61 -0.50 2.77
N VAL A 110 7.28 -0.03 3.82
CA VAL A 110 8.27 -0.79 4.57
C VAL A 110 7.53 -1.50 5.70
N LEU A 111 7.44 -2.82 5.64
CA LEU A 111 6.66 -3.66 6.54
C LEU A 111 7.59 -4.47 7.43
N ALA A 112 7.18 -4.76 8.67
CA ALA A 112 7.88 -5.73 9.49
C ALA A 112 7.82 -7.12 8.85
N GLY A 113 8.97 -7.74 8.58
CA GLY A 113 9.06 -9.12 8.14
C GLY A 113 8.93 -10.13 9.28
N VAL A 114 8.76 -11.40 8.91
CA VAL A 114 8.64 -12.51 9.86
C VAL A 114 9.94 -12.80 10.63
N ASP A 115 11.08 -12.59 9.99
CA ASP A 115 12.41 -12.90 10.53
C ASP A 115 13.08 -11.70 11.24
N GLY A 116 12.33 -10.60 11.40
CA GLY A 116 12.81 -9.36 12.04
C GLY A 116 13.24 -8.29 11.04
N ASP A 117 13.72 -8.70 9.86
CA ASP A 117 14.09 -7.82 8.75
C ASP A 117 12.87 -7.15 8.10
N ASP A 118 13.10 -6.02 7.44
CA ASP A 118 12.06 -5.29 6.72
C ASP A 118 11.70 -5.99 5.40
N VAL A 119 10.41 -5.97 5.09
CA VAL A 119 9.86 -6.42 3.82
C VAL A 119 9.24 -5.22 3.11
N VAL A 120 9.67 -4.97 1.87
CA VAL A 120 9.19 -3.84 1.08
C VAL A 120 8.08 -4.28 0.13
N MET A 121 6.90 -3.68 0.27
CA MET A 121 5.82 -3.75 -0.72
C MET A 121 5.92 -2.57 -1.68
N THR A 122 6.36 -2.84 -2.91
CA THR A 122 6.56 -1.86 -3.98
C THR A 122 5.26 -1.64 -4.75
N ILE A 123 4.81 -0.39 -4.84
CA ILE A 123 3.54 0.01 -5.44
C ILE A 123 3.81 0.96 -6.62
N PRO A 124 3.93 0.44 -7.85
CA PRO A 124 4.03 1.27 -9.06
C PRO A 124 2.76 2.12 -9.30
N PRO A 125 2.87 3.20 -10.11
CA PRO A 125 1.74 4.06 -10.49
C PRO A 125 0.50 3.30 -10.97
N SER A 126 0.69 2.23 -11.74
CA SER A 126 -0.40 1.39 -12.24
C SER A 126 -1.30 0.77 -11.15
N ARG A 127 -0.84 0.67 -9.90
CA ARG A 127 -1.61 0.12 -8.77
C ARG A 127 -2.32 1.17 -7.92
N TYR A 128 -1.84 2.40 -7.92
CA TYR A 128 -2.44 3.46 -7.11
C TYR A 128 -3.18 4.50 -7.94
N LEU A 129 -3.46 4.27 -9.23
CA LEU A 129 -4.19 5.21 -10.08
C LEU A 129 -5.55 4.69 -10.54
N LYS A 130 -6.50 5.61 -10.65
CA LYS A 130 -7.82 5.40 -11.23
C LYS A 130 -8.07 6.45 -12.31
N LYS A 131 -8.41 5.99 -13.53
CA LYS A 131 -8.86 6.87 -14.61
C LYS A 131 -10.33 7.24 -14.39
N LYS A 132 -10.65 8.54 -14.39
CA LYS A 132 -12.03 9.04 -14.32
C LYS A 132 -12.58 9.37 -15.71
N ALA A 133 -13.89 9.57 -15.80
CA ALA A 133 -14.60 9.86 -17.05
C ALA A 133 -14.09 11.14 -17.77
N ASN A 134 -13.46 12.07 -17.05
CA ASN A 134 -12.82 13.25 -17.62
C ASN A 134 -11.46 12.97 -18.29
N GLY A 135 -11.05 11.70 -18.39
CA GLY A 135 -9.79 11.29 -18.99
C GLY A 135 -8.56 11.49 -18.10
N ARG A 136 -8.72 12.02 -16.88
CA ARG A 136 -7.63 12.24 -15.92
C ARG A 136 -7.46 11.06 -14.97
N PHE A 137 -6.26 10.92 -14.42
CA PHE A 137 -5.93 9.91 -13.43
C PHE A 137 -5.86 10.51 -12.03
N TYR A 138 -6.30 9.74 -11.04
CA TYR A 138 -6.33 10.15 -9.64
C TYR A 138 -5.78 9.05 -8.76
N SER A 139 -5.07 9.45 -7.72
CA SER A 139 -4.50 8.48 -6.80
C SER A 139 -5.56 7.83 -5.91
N SER A 140 -5.39 6.54 -5.61
CA SER A 140 -6.32 5.68 -4.87
C SER A 140 -5.80 5.28 -3.49
N ILE A 141 -4.69 5.87 -3.04
CA ILE A 141 -4.26 5.85 -1.63
C ILE A 141 -4.72 7.18 -1.03
N LEU A 142 -5.75 7.16 -0.20
CA LEU A 142 -6.30 8.35 0.44
C LEU A 142 -5.60 8.60 1.78
N LEU A 143 -5.46 9.86 2.19
CA LEU A 143 -4.82 10.27 3.43
C LEU A 143 -5.84 10.98 4.33
N ASP A 144 -6.85 10.26 4.77
CA ASP A 144 -8.03 10.77 5.49
C ASP A 144 -8.47 9.87 6.66
N GLU A 145 -7.72 8.83 6.99
CA GLU A 145 -7.98 8.03 8.19
C GLU A 145 -7.50 8.76 9.45
N PRO A 146 -8.25 8.73 10.56
CA PRO A 146 -7.83 9.33 11.82
C PRO A 146 -6.65 8.59 12.50
N GLY A 147 -6.30 7.40 12.01
CA GLY A 147 -5.14 6.64 12.47
C GLY A 147 -5.18 5.16 12.06
N GLY A 148 -4.00 4.59 11.83
CA GLY A 148 -3.90 3.31 11.12
C GLY A 148 -4.18 3.49 9.63
N GLY A 149 -4.45 2.40 8.93
CA GLY A 149 -4.69 2.46 7.49
C GLY A 149 -5.31 1.19 6.95
N ILE A 150 -5.58 1.20 5.65
CA ILE A 150 -6.19 0.09 4.94
C ILE A 150 -5.41 -0.15 3.65
N ILE A 151 -4.93 -1.38 3.45
CA ILE A 151 -4.55 -1.89 2.13
C ILE A 151 -5.81 -2.49 1.52
N GLY A 152 -6.44 -1.71 0.63
CA GLY A 152 -7.65 -2.08 -0.07
C GLY A 152 -7.39 -2.90 -1.33
N ALA A 153 -8.49 -3.27 -2.00
CA ALA A 153 -8.50 -4.05 -3.22
C ALA A 153 -7.65 -3.43 -4.33
N ASN A 154 -7.62 -2.10 -4.48
CA ASN A 154 -6.79 -1.40 -5.46
C ASN A 154 -5.31 -1.82 -5.42
N LEU A 155 -4.76 -1.97 -4.22
CA LEU A 155 -3.38 -2.41 -4.04
C LEU A 155 -3.26 -3.93 -4.13
N MET A 156 -4.31 -4.70 -3.89
CA MET A 156 -4.28 -6.15 -4.03
C MET A 156 -4.33 -6.61 -5.50
N LEU A 157 -4.84 -5.78 -6.40
CA LEU A 157 -4.94 -6.11 -7.83
C LEU A 157 -3.56 -6.43 -8.45
N ASN A 158 -3.58 -7.37 -9.38
CA ASN A 158 -2.41 -7.89 -10.11
C ASN A 158 -1.31 -8.47 -9.20
N HIS A 159 -1.65 -8.83 -7.97
CA HIS A 159 -0.77 -9.46 -6.99
C HIS A 159 -1.46 -10.67 -6.38
N ASP A 160 -0.68 -11.73 -6.14
CA ASP A 160 -1.13 -12.84 -5.33
C ASP A 160 -0.93 -12.47 -3.86
N PHE A 161 -1.96 -12.64 -3.05
CA PHE A 161 -1.93 -12.43 -1.61
C PHE A 161 -2.24 -13.76 -0.92
N VAL A 162 -1.27 -14.27 -0.17
CA VAL A 162 -1.40 -15.51 0.59
C VAL A 162 -1.53 -15.18 2.07
N PHE A 163 -2.70 -15.46 2.61
CA PHE A 163 -3.03 -15.26 4.01
C PHE A 163 -2.71 -16.53 4.81
N ASP A 164 -1.59 -16.54 5.53
CA ASP A 164 -1.09 -17.69 6.31
C ASP A 164 -1.29 -17.41 7.80
N ALA A 165 -2.53 -17.59 8.27
CA ALA A 165 -2.94 -17.35 9.65
C ALA A 165 -2.16 -18.21 10.65
N ASP A 166 -1.89 -19.47 10.31
CA ASP A 166 -1.16 -20.41 11.18
C ASP A 166 0.25 -19.91 11.50
N ARG A 167 0.84 -19.10 10.62
CA ARG A 167 2.16 -18.50 10.80
C ARG A 167 2.14 -16.99 11.02
N ASN A 168 0.97 -16.39 11.27
CA ASN A 168 0.80 -14.95 11.48
C ASN A 168 1.51 -14.10 10.42
N ARG A 169 1.34 -14.44 9.14
CA ARG A 169 1.99 -13.72 8.04
C ARG A 169 1.09 -13.59 6.82
N VAL A 170 1.36 -12.55 6.02
CA VAL A 170 0.79 -12.41 4.68
C VAL A 170 1.92 -12.33 3.68
N GLY A 171 1.82 -13.19 2.67
CA GLY A 171 2.69 -13.19 1.52
C GLY A 171 2.10 -12.35 0.39
N PHE A 172 2.94 -11.60 -0.31
CA PHE A 172 2.56 -10.92 -1.55
C PHE A 172 3.63 -11.09 -2.63
N ALA A 173 3.18 -11.24 -3.87
CA ALA A 173 4.02 -11.35 -5.06
C ALA A 173 3.25 -10.82 -6.28
N LYS A 174 3.95 -10.28 -7.27
CA LYS A 174 3.35 -9.90 -8.55
C LYS A 174 2.66 -11.11 -9.20
N ALA A 175 1.37 -10.99 -9.55
CA ALA A 175 0.61 -12.06 -10.17
C ALA A 175 0.86 -12.15 -11.69
N ASN A 176 0.56 -13.31 -12.27
CA ASN A 176 0.68 -13.61 -13.70
C ASN A 176 -0.60 -13.33 -14.52
N CYS A 177 -1.48 -12.47 -14.02
CA CYS A 177 -2.83 -12.25 -14.55
C CYS A 177 -3.02 -10.84 -15.13
#